data_AF-A0A1J1JBI1-F1
#
_entry.id   AF-A0A1J1JBI1-F1
#
_cell.length_a   1.000
_cell.length_b   1.000
_cell.length_c   1.000
_cell.angle_alpha   90.00
_cell.angle_beta   90.00
_cell.angle_gamma   90.00
#
_symmetry.space_group_name_H-M   'P 1'
#
loop_
_entity.id
_entity.type
_entity.pdbx_description
1 polymer ?
#
loop_
_entity_poly.entity_id
_entity_poly.type
_entity_poly.pdbx_seq_one_letter_code
_entity_poly.pdbx_strand_id
1 'polypeptide(L)'
;MNMLRFPNEPQKRRIIFILSPYEYERLQYEKSGNPLLLDAINGKVYILVPSEVDQQNQIVETLIQKQLDSVGSFLMQNPHDFSDYEDINTASSIFTLSKWFHFVTFCDYLGVKNVSIEQIEIFSLSSESEYKGDVNIPVGQTNAEVKRTVDNINKTSMRINRALPDNERDAEEATKYFKQHLASDPLVKSLLNIRPKGSYELEFNLTQEVKRNLDIAASLKMPELPGNNIYANVQLNISRVMKESREFKLGIKIQF
;
A
#
# COMPACT_ATOMS: atom_id res chain seq x y z
N MET A 1 9.96 -21.70 25.82
CA MET A 1 9.16 -21.49 24.60
C MET A 1 9.94 -20.50 23.75
N ASN A 2 10.42 -20.90 22.57
CA ASN A 2 11.18 -19.98 21.71
C ASN A 2 10.19 -18.98 21.12
N MET A 3 10.31 -17.70 21.49
CA MET A 3 9.50 -16.64 20.91
C MET A 3 9.75 -16.56 19.40
N LEU A 4 8.68 -16.41 18.62
CA LEU A 4 8.80 -16.16 17.19
C LEU A 4 9.39 -14.75 17.02
N ARG A 5 10.61 -14.68 16.49
CA ARG A 5 11.24 -13.38 16.24
C ARG A 5 10.55 -12.70 15.06
N PHE A 6 10.05 -11.49 15.30
CA PHE A 6 9.53 -10.65 14.24
C PHE A 6 10.66 -10.30 13.26
N PRO A 7 10.54 -10.58 11.94
CA PRO A 7 11.62 -10.37 11.00
C PRO A 7 11.90 -8.88 10.85
N ASN A 8 13.18 -8.50 10.76
CA ASN A 8 13.58 -7.11 10.55
C ASN A 8 13.61 -6.73 9.07
N GLU A 9 13.66 -7.71 8.17
CA GLU A 9 13.67 -7.49 6.72
C GLU A 9 12.25 -7.33 6.12
N PRO A 10 11.88 -6.14 5.58
CA PRO A 10 10.52 -5.84 5.11
C PRO A 10 9.94 -6.86 4.13
N GLN A 11 10.77 -7.36 3.21
CA GLN A 11 10.36 -8.31 2.18
C GLN A 11 9.83 -9.63 2.73
N LYS A 12 10.16 -10.00 3.97
CA LYS A 12 9.66 -11.23 4.63
C LYS A 12 8.31 -11.03 5.33
N ARG A 13 7.81 -9.79 5.37
CA ARG A 13 6.60 -9.38 6.10
C ARG A 13 5.76 -8.37 5.32
N ARG A 14 5.72 -8.52 3.99
CA ARG A 14 4.86 -7.70 3.12
C ARG A 14 3.38 -7.93 3.41
N ILE A 15 3.05 -9.16 3.76
CA ILE A 15 1.74 -9.58 4.23
C ILE A 15 1.92 -10.21 5.61
N ILE A 16 1.08 -9.83 6.56
CA ILE A 16 1.01 -10.45 7.89
C ILE A 16 -0.33 -11.13 8.03
N PHE A 17 -0.32 -12.39 8.46
CA PHE A 17 -1.53 -13.12 8.83
C PHE A 17 -1.52 -13.38 10.33
N ILE A 18 -2.56 -12.93 11.02
CA ILE A 18 -2.66 -13.05 12.47
C ILE A 18 -3.45 -14.30 12.83
N LEU A 19 -2.81 -15.18 13.60
CA LEU A 19 -3.41 -16.42 14.08
C LEU A 19 -3.38 -16.47 15.61
N SER A 20 -4.37 -17.16 16.18
CA SER A 20 -4.29 -17.58 17.58
C SER A 20 -3.25 -18.71 17.74
N PRO A 21 -2.69 -18.92 18.97
CA PRO A 21 -1.79 -20.04 19.23
C PRO A 21 -2.39 -21.39 18.82
N TYR A 22 -3.68 -21.59 19.10
CA TYR A 22 -4.41 -22.80 18.74
C TYR A 22 -4.46 -23.03 17.23
N GLU A 23 -4.72 -21.98 16.44
CA GLU A 23 -4.75 -22.12 14.98
C GLU A 23 -3.37 -22.33 14.39
N TYR A 24 -2.35 -21.67 14.94
CA TYR A 24 -0.97 -21.86 14.52
C TYR A 24 -0.48 -23.29 14.82
N GLU A 25 -0.80 -23.82 16.00
CA GLU A 25 -0.49 -25.20 16.37
C GLU A 25 -1.17 -26.19 15.41
N ARG A 26 -2.46 -26.01 15.15
CA ARG A 26 -3.19 -26.83 14.16
C ARG A 26 -2.56 -26.78 12.77
N LEU A 27 -2.12 -25.60 12.34
CA LEU A 27 -1.47 -25.41 11.05
C LEU A 27 -0.18 -26.23 10.92
N GLN A 28 0.57 -26.41 12.02
CA GLN A 28 1.82 -27.18 12.05
C GLN A 28 1.60 -28.69 11.98
N TYR A 29 0.50 -29.20 12.53
CA TYR A 29 0.21 -30.64 12.56
C TYR A 29 -0.54 -31.15 11.33
N GLU A 30 -1.35 -30.30 10.70
CA GLU A 30 -2.24 -30.69 9.61
C GLU A 30 -1.54 -30.59 8.25
N LYS A 31 -1.63 -31.65 7.45
CA LYS A 31 -0.97 -31.70 6.12
C LYS A 31 -1.43 -30.59 5.18
N SER A 32 -2.69 -30.14 5.29
CA SER A 32 -3.21 -29.04 4.49
C SER A 32 -2.61 -27.68 4.86
N GLY A 33 -1.99 -27.55 6.04
CA GLY A 33 -1.26 -26.36 6.49
C GLY A 33 0.13 -26.16 5.87
N ASN A 34 0.74 -27.23 5.37
CA ASN A 34 2.09 -27.21 4.79
C ASN A 34 2.30 -26.14 3.71
N PRO A 35 1.38 -25.93 2.74
CA PRO A 35 1.56 -24.90 1.71
C PRO A 35 1.70 -23.49 2.28
N LEU A 36 0.87 -23.11 3.26
CA LEU A 36 0.92 -21.80 3.89
C LEU A 36 2.19 -21.62 4.73
N LEU A 37 2.60 -22.67 5.45
CA LEU A 37 3.87 -22.68 6.18
C LEU A 37 5.08 -22.54 5.25
N LEU A 38 5.04 -23.19 4.09
CA LEU A 38 6.06 -23.04 3.05
C LEU A 38 6.08 -21.62 2.48
N ASP A 39 4.92 -21.03 2.20
CA ASP A 39 4.83 -19.63 1.79
C ASP A 39 5.40 -18.68 2.87
N ALA A 40 5.21 -19.02 4.15
CA ALA A 40 5.80 -18.28 5.27
C ALA A 40 7.32 -18.42 5.37
N ILE A 41 7.85 -19.63 5.22
CA ILE A 41 9.30 -19.91 5.17
C ILE A 41 9.96 -19.16 3.99
N ASN A 42 9.26 -19.09 2.85
CA ASN A 42 9.71 -18.37 1.67
C ASN A 42 9.53 -16.84 1.77
N GLY A 43 8.99 -16.33 2.89
CA GLY A 43 8.82 -14.90 3.15
C GLY A 43 7.71 -14.22 2.37
N LYS A 44 6.74 -14.97 1.79
CA LYS A 44 5.58 -14.36 1.13
C LYS A 44 4.57 -13.80 2.12
N VAL A 45 4.43 -14.45 3.27
CA VAL A 45 3.56 -14.07 4.37
C VAL A 45 4.30 -14.27 5.68
N TYR A 46 4.09 -13.40 6.64
CA TYR A 46 4.53 -13.61 8.00
C TYR A 46 3.34 -14.01 8.87
N ILE A 47 3.44 -15.15 9.56
CA ILE A 47 2.41 -15.57 10.51
C ILE A 47 2.75 -14.94 11.86
N LEU A 48 1.87 -14.03 12.30
CA LEU A 48 1.98 -13.38 13.59
C LEU A 48 1.07 -14.08 14.60
N VAL A 49 1.64 -14.55 15.70
CA VAL A 49 0.92 -15.05 16.87
C VAL A 49 1.18 -14.06 18.00
N PRO A 50 0.27 -13.10 18.28
CA PRO A 50 0.57 -11.96 19.16
C PRO A 50 1.07 -12.34 20.56
N SER A 51 0.61 -13.46 21.11
CA SER A 51 1.05 -13.96 22.42
C SER A 51 2.46 -14.60 22.43
N GLU A 52 3.05 -14.86 21.27
CA GLU A 52 4.34 -15.55 21.13
C GLU A 52 5.46 -14.66 20.57
N VAL A 53 5.16 -13.39 20.31
CA VAL A 53 6.11 -12.41 19.78
C VAL A 53 6.56 -11.47 20.89
N ASP A 54 7.83 -11.08 20.81
CA ASP A 54 8.41 -10.06 21.68
C ASP A 54 7.66 -8.73 21.53
N GLN A 55 6.94 -8.34 22.58
CA GLN A 55 6.18 -7.08 22.63
C GLN A 55 7.08 -5.84 22.63
N GLN A 56 8.41 -6.00 22.77
CA GLN A 56 9.36 -4.90 22.61
C GLN A 56 9.59 -4.52 21.14
N ASN A 57 9.02 -5.26 20.18
CA ASN A 57 9.06 -4.89 18.78
C ASN A 57 8.09 -3.72 18.48
N GLN A 58 8.63 -2.57 18.09
CA GLN A 58 7.85 -1.35 17.82
C GLN A 58 6.76 -1.52 16.75
N ILE A 59 6.98 -2.38 15.75
CA ILE A 59 5.95 -2.65 14.72
C ILE A 59 4.78 -3.39 15.36
N VAL A 60 5.05 -4.44 16.14
CA VAL A 60 4.01 -5.20 16.84
C VAL A 60 3.23 -4.30 17.80
N GLU A 61 3.93 -3.44 18.55
CA GLU A 61 3.30 -2.45 19.41
C GLU A 61 2.36 -1.51 18.61
N THR A 62 2.82 -1.03 17.45
CA THR A 62 2.02 -0.18 16.56
C THR A 62 0.78 -0.92 16.05
N LEU A 63 0.89 -2.21 15.70
CA LEU A 63 -0.25 -3.02 15.29
C LEU A 63 -1.32 -3.11 16.39
N ILE A 64 -0.89 -3.35 17.63
CA ILE A 64 -1.78 -3.43 18.80
C ILE A 64 -2.44 -2.06 19.06
N GLN A 65 -1.66 -0.98 19.04
CA GLN A 65 -2.18 0.38 19.24
C GLN A 65 -3.22 0.77 18.18
N LYS A 66 -3.02 0.33 16.93
CA LYS A 66 -3.98 0.50 15.82
C LYS A 66 -5.15 -0.51 15.85
N GLN A 67 -5.19 -1.44 16.80
CA GLN A 67 -6.17 -2.53 16.88
C GLN A 67 -6.18 -3.44 15.64
N LEU A 68 -5.02 -3.59 15.01
CA LEU A 68 -4.83 -4.44 13.82
C LEU A 68 -4.41 -5.87 14.19
N ASP A 69 -4.30 -6.21 15.47
CA ASP A 69 -3.82 -7.50 16.00
C ASP A 69 -4.93 -8.57 16.14
N SER A 70 -6.08 -8.37 15.49
CA SER A 70 -7.21 -9.30 15.56
C SER A 70 -6.91 -10.62 14.85
N VAL A 71 -7.31 -11.73 15.47
CA VAL A 71 -7.19 -13.08 14.87
C VAL A 71 -7.99 -13.16 13.58
N GLY A 72 -7.39 -13.72 12.54
CA GLY A 72 -7.98 -13.80 11.21
C GLY A 72 -7.70 -12.58 10.34
N SER A 73 -7.10 -11.52 10.87
CA SER A 73 -6.75 -10.34 10.09
C SER A 73 -5.60 -10.60 9.14
N PHE A 74 -5.73 -10.03 7.94
CA PHE A 74 -4.68 -9.98 6.93
C PHE A 74 -4.24 -8.54 6.78
N LEU A 75 -3.00 -8.27 7.17
CA LEU A 75 -2.42 -6.94 7.10
C LEU A 75 -1.48 -6.83 5.91
N MET A 76 -1.51 -5.68 5.26
CA MET A 76 -0.64 -5.34 4.17
C MET A 76 0.34 -4.27 4.63
N GLN A 77 1.62 -4.47 4.31
CA GLN A 77 2.65 -3.47 4.54
C GLN A 77 2.47 -2.28 3.58
N ASN A 78 2.62 -1.06 4.11
CA ASN A 78 2.67 0.14 3.29
C ASN A 78 3.94 0.12 2.41
N PRO A 79 3.81 0.21 1.08
CA PRO A 79 4.98 0.21 0.18
C PRO A 79 5.93 1.40 0.36
N HIS A 80 5.47 2.46 1.01
CA HIS A 80 6.19 3.73 1.19
C HIS A 80 6.69 3.94 2.63
N ASP A 81 6.26 3.09 3.56
CA ASP A 81 6.77 3.03 4.94
C ASP A 81 6.71 1.58 5.44
N PHE A 82 7.87 0.91 5.52
CA PHE A 82 7.95 -0.50 5.88
C PHE A 82 7.64 -0.82 7.35
N SER A 83 7.43 0.19 8.17
CA SER A 83 6.98 0.05 9.57
C SER A 83 5.46 0.16 9.70
N ASP A 84 4.78 0.61 8.64
CA ASP A 84 3.35 0.85 8.63
C ASP A 84 2.58 -0.28 7.94
N TYR A 85 1.41 -0.56 8.48
CA TYR A 85 0.54 -1.66 8.08
C TYR A 85 -0.92 -1.23 8.18
N GLU A 86 -1.73 -1.77 7.28
CA GLU A 86 -3.18 -1.56 7.28
C GLU A 86 -3.90 -2.88 7.00
N ASP A 87 -5.15 -2.98 7.45
CA ASP A 87 -6.01 -4.10 7.09
C ASP A 87 -6.18 -4.15 5.57
N ILE A 88 -6.12 -5.35 4.98
CA ILE A 88 -6.18 -5.54 3.53
C ILE A 88 -7.43 -4.90 2.89
N ASN A 89 -8.52 -4.74 3.64
CA ASN A 89 -9.76 -4.12 3.18
C ASN A 89 -9.62 -2.62 2.93
N THR A 90 -8.76 -1.92 3.68
CA THR A 90 -8.60 -0.45 3.63
C THR A 90 -7.24 -0.04 3.06
N ALA A 91 -6.28 -0.97 3.03
CA ALA A 91 -4.90 -0.75 2.59
C ALA A 91 -4.80 -0.03 1.25
N SER A 92 -5.60 -0.42 0.25
CA SER A 92 -5.52 0.19 -1.08
C SER A 92 -5.80 1.69 -1.05
N SER A 93 -6.86 2.12 -0.37
CA SER A 93 -7.22 3.54 -0.30
C SER A 93 -6.23 4.35 0.53
N ILE A 94 -5.79 3.80 1.67
CA ILE A 94 -4.84 4.48 2.56
C ILE A 94 -3.48 4.64 1.87
N PHE A 95 -2.94 3.57 1.27
CA PHE A 95 -1.64 3.61 0.62
C PHE A 95 -1.65 4.42 -0.68
N THR A 96 -2.76 4.45 -1.41
CA THR A 96 -2.97 5.37 -2.56
C THR A 96 -2.78 6.82 -2.14
N LEU A 97 -3.42 7.22 -1.02
CA LEU A 97 -3.28 8.57 -0.47
C LEU A 97 -1.86 8.82 0.05
N SER A 98 -1.26 7.85 0.76
CA SER A 98 0.13 7.92 1.23
C SER A 98 1.09 8.20 0.06
N LYS A 99 0.96 7.46 -1.05
CA LYS A 99 1.81 7.65 -2.24
C LYS A 99 1.65 9.05 -2.82
N TRP A 100 0.41 9.54 -2.91
CA TRP A 100 0.14 10.90 -3.39
C TRP A 100 0.79 11.96 -2.49
N PHE A 101 0.67 11.85 -1.16
CA PHE A 101 1.32 12.80 -0.25
C PHE A 101 2.84 12.74 -0.31
N HIS A 102 3.43 11.55 -0.44
CA HIS A 102 4.88 11.43 -0.65
C HIS A 102 5.29 12.08 -1.97
N PHE A 103 4.52 11.92 -3.04
CA PHE A 103 4.81 12.57 -4.32
C PHE A 103 4.77 14.11 -4.22
N VAL A 104 3.72 14.67 -3.60
CA VAL A 104 3.61 16.13 -3.41
C VAL A 104 4.78 16.66 -2.55
N THR A 105 5.13 15.95 -1.48
CA THR A 105 6.28 16.30 -0.62
C THR A 105 7.61 16.21 -1.38
N PHE A 106 7.75 15.21 -2.24
CA PHE A 106 8.92 15.09 -3.10
C PHE A 106 9.01 16.25 -4.11
N CYS A 107 7.89 16.65 -4.72
CA CYS A 107 7.80 17.82 -5.60
C CYS A 107 8.21 19.11 -4.87
N ASP A 108 7.82 19.24 -3.60
CA ASP A 108 8.23 20.37 -2.75
C ASP A 108 9.76 20.44 -2.59
N TYR A 109 10.44 19.33 -2.28
CA TYR A 109 11.92 19.29 -2.24
C TYR A 109 12.57 19.60 -3.59
N LEU A 110 11.90 19.29 -4.69
CA LEU A 110 12.36 19.63 -6.03
C LEU A 110 12.19 21.11 -6.39
N GLY A 111 11.52 21.91 -5.55
CA GLY A 111 11.22 23.31 -5.82
C GLY A 111 10.04 23.51 -6.79
N VAL A 112 9.15 22.53 -6.91
CA VAL A 112 7.91 22.67 -7.68
C VAL A 112 7.00 23.67 -6.97
N LYS A 113 6.52 24.68 -7.71
CA LYS A 113 5.61 25.73 -7.22
C LYS A 113 4.15 25.31 -7.28
N ASN A 114 3.79 24.50 -8.27
CA ASN A 114 2.41 24.07 -8.47
C ASN A 114 2.34 22.63 -8.97
N VAL A 115 1.41 21.87 -8.39
CA VAL A 115 1.05 20.52 -8.83
C VAL A 115 -0.47 20.53 -9.08
N SER A 116 -0.88 20.48 -10.35
CA SER A 116 -2.28 20.33 -10.73
C SER A 116 -2.57 18.93 -11.23
N ILE A 117 -3.78 18.46 -10.93
CA ILE A 117 -4.30 17.20 -11.44
C ILE A 117 -5.18 17.55 -12.63
N GLU A 118 -4.77 17.15 -13.82
CA GLU A 118 -5.50 17.39 -15.06
C GLU A 118 -6.53 16.27 -15.30
N GLN A 119 -6.18 15.04 -14.94
CA GLN A 119 -7.01 13.86 -15.20
C GLN A 119 -6.89 12.83 -14.07
N ILE A 120 -7.99 12.16 -13.76
CA ILE A 120 -8.02 10.97 -12.88
C ILE A 120 -8.66 9.83 -13.65
N GLU A 121 -7.87 8.80 -13.94
CA GLU A 121 -8.36 7.57 -14.55
C GLU A 121 -8.49 6.50 -13.46
N ILE A 122 -9.66 5.83 -13.43
CA ILE A 122 -9.96 4.78 -12.46
C ILE A 122 -10.30 3.51 -13.21
N PHE A 123 -9.51 2.46 -12.99
CA PHE A 123 -9.72 1.15 -13.60
C PHE A 123 -10.14 0.13 -12.56
N SER A 124 -10.88 -0.90 -12.96
CA SER A 124 -11.07 -2.08 -12.12
C SER A 124 -9.81 -2.95 -12.16
N LEU A 125 -9.34 -3.44 -11.00
CA LEU A 125 -8.20 -4.38 -10.99
C LEU A 125 -8.57 -5.76 -11.54
N SER A 126 -9.87 -6.12 -11.55
CA SER A 126 -10.36 -7.45 -11.94
C SER A 126 -10.98 -7.53 -13.34
N SER A 127 -11.08 -6.42 -14.09
CA SER A 127 -11.67 -6.39 -15.43
C SER A 127 -11.10 -5.24 -16.26
N GLU A 128 -10.83 -5.47 -17.54
CA GLU A 128 -10.46 -4.48 -18.57
C GLU A 128 -11.60 -3.48 -18.88
N SER A 129 -12.25 -2.92 -17.87
CA SER A 129 -13.21 -1.84 -18.04
C SER A 129 -12.47 -0.52 -17.88
N GLU A 130 -12.20 0.12 -19.03
CA GLU A 130 -11.56 1.43 -19.15
C GLU A 130 -12.60 2.54 -18.92
N TYR A 131 -12.44 3.30 -17.84
CA TYR A 131 -13.18 4.55 -17.64
C TYR A 131 -12.22 5.72 -17.83
N LYS A 132 -12.28 6.34 -19.00
CA LYS A 132 -11.64 7.62 -19.31
C LYS A 132 -12.66 8.74 -19.10
N GLY A 133 -12.40 9.63 -18.16
CA GLY A 133 -13.22 10.81 -17.93
C GLY A 133 -12.38 11.99 -17.48
N ASP A 134 -12.76 13.20 -17.93
CA ASP A 134 -12.43 14.44 -17.23
C ASP A 134 -12.99 14.39 -15.79
N VAL A 135 -12.55 15.32 -14.93
CA VAL A 135 -12.82 15.47 -13.48
C VAL A 135 -14.28 15.22 -13.01
N ASN A 136 -15.24 15.10 -13.93
CA ASN A 136 -16.60 14.61 -13.69
C ASN A 136 -16.73 13.09 -13.93
N ILE A 137 -16.40 12.29 -12.92
CA ILE A 137 -16.69 10.86 -12.89
C ILE A 137 -18.21 10.66 -12.66
N PRO A 138 -18.94 9.90 -13.51
CA PRO A 138 -20.36 9.62 -13.28
C PRO A 138 -20.54 8.84 -11.98
N VAL A 139 -21.29 9.43 -11.05
CA VAL A 139 -21.56 8.99 -9.67
C VAL A 139 -22.36 7.66 -9.59
N GLY A 140 -22.65 7.01 -10.72
CA GLY A 140 -23.64 5.94 -10.82
C GLY A 140 -23.23 4.55 -10.31
N GLN A 141 -21.93 4.26 -10.13
CA GLN A 141 -21.46 2.91 -9.74
C GLN A 141 -20.25 2.90 -8.77
N THR A 142 -19.88 4.05 -8.21
CA THR A 142 -18.64 4.19 -7.43
C THR A 142 -18.90 3.99 -5.94
N ASN A 143 -18.23 2.98 -5.34
CA ASN A 143 -18.23 2.75 -3.89
C ASN A 143 -17.86 4.05 -3.14
N ALA A 144 -18.48 4.29 -1.98
CA ALA A 144 -18.26 5.50 -1.16
C ALA A 144 -16.78 5.74 -0.82
N GLU A 145 -15.99 4.68 -0.72
CA GLU A 145 -14.55 4.73 -0.48
C GLU A 145 -13.77 5.31 -1.67
N VAL A 146 -14.08 4.90 -2.89
CA VAL A 146 -13.47 5.46 -4.12
C VAL A 146 -13.76 6.95 -4.21
N LYS A 147 -15.01 7.35 -3.93
CA LYS A 147 -15.38 8.77 -3.90
C LYS A 147 -14.55 9.55 -2.88
N ARG A 148 -14.39 9.02 -1.66
CA ARG A 148 -13.54 9.66 -0.63
C ARG A 148 -12.09 9.78 -1.06
N THR A 149 -11.52 8.74 -1.68
CA THR A 149 -10.14 8.76 -2.18
C THR A 149 -9.97 9.82 -3.26
N VAL A 150 -10.87 9.89 -4.24
CA VAL A 150 -10.88 10.94 -5.28
C VAL A 150 -11.07 12.32 -4.69
N ASP A 151 -12.03 12.50 -3.78
CA ASP A 151 -12.29 13.78 -3.11
C ASP A 151 -11.05 14.25 -2.33
N ASN A 152 -10.36 13.33 -1.65
CA ASN A 152 -9.13 13.63 -0.91
C ASN A 152 -7.99 13.99 -1.86
N ILE A 153 -7.79 13.25 -2.95
CA ILE A 153 -6.80 13.56 -3.99
C ILE A 153 -7.08 14.96 -4.57
N ASN A 154 -8.32 15.24 -4.95
CA ASN A 154 -8.74 16.54 -5.51
C ASN A 154 -8.56 17.69 -4.53
N LYS A 155 -8.93 17.50 -3.25
CA LYS A 155 -8.68 18.50 -2.19
C LYS A 155 -7.19 18.77 -1.96
N THR A 156 -6.34 17.85 -2.41
CA THR A 156 -4.88 17.94 -2.32
C THR A 156 -4.25 18.42 -3.62
N SER A 157 -5.04 18.85 -4.62
CA SER A 157 -4.51 19.72 -5.68
C SER A 157 -4.06 21.04 -5.02
N MET A 158 -2.74 21.15 -4.83
CA MET A 158 -2.14 22.13 -3.93
C MET A 158 -1.19 23.04 -4.69
N ARG A 159 -1.36 24.35 -4.47
CA ARG A 159 -0.24 25.28 -4.62
C ARG A 159 0.76 24.95 -3.52
N ILE A 160 1.95 24.52 -3.92
CA ILE A 160 3.04 24.25 -2.99
C ILE A 160 3.68 25.60 -2.66
N ASN A 161 3.14 26.27 -1.66
CA ASN A 161 3.63 27.57 -1.20
C ASN A 161 4.77 27.37 -0.19
N ARG A 162 5.87 26.73 -0.60
CA ARG A 162 7.08 26.80 0.20
C ARG A 162 7.83 28.07 -0.17
N ALA A 163 8.12 28.89 0.83
CA ALA A 163 8.97 30.07 0.70
C ALA A 163 10.45 29.64 0.56
N LEU A 164 10.75 28.80 -0.44
CA LEU A 164 12.12 28.63 -0.90
C LEU A 164 12.47 29.87 -1.74
N PRO A 165 13.70 30.40 -1.63
CA PRO A 165 14.20 31.40 -2.56
C PRO A 165 13.96 30.90 -4.00
N ASP A 166 13.56 31.79 -4.90
CA ASP A 166 13.26 31.44 -6.29
C ASP A 166 14.35 30.53 -6.88
N ASN A 167 13.97 29.30 -7.22
CA ASN A 167 14.77 28.28 -7.94
C ASN A 167 15.78 27.43 -7.15
N GLU A 168 15.78 27.41 -5.81
CA GLU A 168 16.63 26.47 -5.08
C GLU A 168 15.93 25.12 -4.84
N ARG A 169 16.25 24.15 -5.70
CA ARG A 169 15.99 22.73 -5.47
C ARG A 169 16.90 22.23 -4.34
N ASP A 170 16.31 21.58 -3.34
CA ASP A 170 17.08 20.80 -2.36
C ASP A 170 17.33 19.40 -2.91
N ALA A 171 18.37 19.28 -3.75
CA ALA A 171 18.66 18.04 -4.45
C ALA A 171 19.07 16.90 -3.49
N GLU A 172 19.65 17.24 -2.34
CA GLU A 172 20.08 16.28 -1.34
C GLU A 172 18.88 15.70 -0.60
N GLU A 173 18.01 16.55 -0.05
CA GLU A 173 16.80 16.07 0.64
C GLU A 173 15.83 15.40 -0.34
N ALA A 174 15.68 15.89 -1.58
CA ALA A 174 14.88 15.21 -2.60
C ALA A 174 15.40 13.79 -2.88
N THR A 175 16.72 13.60 -2.96
CA THR A 175 17.33 12.29 -3.21
C THR A 175 17.14 11.35 -2.03
N LYS A 176 17.32 11.86 -0.81
CA LYS A 176 17.13 11.13 0.44
C LYS A 176 15.66 10.70 0.60
N TYR A 177 14.73 11.62 0.41
CA TYR A 177 13.29 11.36 0.50
C TYR A 177 12.81 10.36 -0.56
N PHE A 178 13.29 10.49 -1.81
CA PHE A 178 13.03 9.52 -2.88
C PHE A 178 13.46 8.11 -2.47
N LYS A 179 14.69 7.95 -1.95
CA LYS A 179 15.21 6.64 -1.54
C LYS A 179 14.41 6.00 -0.41
N GLN A 180 13.84 6.82 0.48
CA GLN A 180 13.08 6.35 1.64
C GLN A 180 11.65 5.94 1.30
N HIS A 181 10.97 6.68 0.41
CA HIS A 181 9.52 6.53 0.23
C HIS A 181 9.07 6.17 -1.19
N LEU A 182 9.86 6.51 -2.22
CA LEU A 182 9.43 6.44 -3.63
C LEU A 182 10.42 5.69 -4.53
N ALA A 183 11.37 4.96 -3.95
CA ALA A 183 12.49 4.35 -4.68
C ALA A 183 12.07 3.35 -5.76
N SER A 184 10.90 2.73 -5.59
CA SER A 184 10.31 1.79 -6.55
C SER A 184 9.70 2.46 -7.77
N ASP A 185 9.51 3.78 -7.75
CA ASP A 185 8.78 4.52 -8.76
C ASP A 185 9.71 5.06 -9.87
N PRO A 186 9.63 4.53 -11.11
CA PRO A 186 10.51 4.96 -12.20
C PRO A 186 10.27 6.40 -12.64
N LEU A 187 9.05 6.91 -12.49
CA LEU A 187 8.69 8.26 -12.88
C LEU A 187 9.31 9.27 -11.94
N VAL A 188 9.18 9.03 -10.63
CA VAL A 188 9.80 9.89 -9.60
C VAL A 188 11.32 9.90 -9.74
N LYS A 189 11.91 8.73 -10.02
CA LYS A 189 13.35 8.63 -10.33
C LYS A 189 13.74 9.49 -11.53
N SER A 190 12.90 9.54 -12.56
CA SER A 190 13.15 10.35 -13.75
C SER A 190 13.08 11.85 -13.42
N LEU A 191 12.07 12.28 -12.67
CA LEU A 191 11.95 13.68 -12.20
C LEU A 191 13.15 14.14 -11.38
N LEU A 192 13.69 13.28 -10.52
CA LEU A 192 14.89 13.59 -9.74
C LEU A 192 16.10 13.93 -10.62
N ASN A 193 16.21 13.34 -11.81
CA ASN A 193 17.35 13.54 -12.70
C ASN A 193 17.18 14.71 -13.67
N ILE A 194 15.96 15.22 -13.83
CA ILE A 194 15.70 16.36 -14.70
C ILE A 194 16.18 17.64 -13.98
N ARG A 195 16.65 18.63 -14.76
CA ARG A 195 16.81 20.03 -14.33
C ARG A 195 15.66 20.84 -14.91
N PRO A 196 14.49 20.81 -14.27
CA PRO A 196 13.29 21.27 -14.92
C PRO A 196 13.24 22.80 -14.95
N LYS A 197 12.84 23.33 -16.11
CA LYS A 197 12.44 24.73 -16.29
C LYS A 197 11.09 24.72 -16.98
N GLY A 198 10.10 25.39 -16.39
CA GLY A 198 8.75 25.46 -16.93
C GLY A 198 7.82 24.36 -16.42
N SER A 199 6.89 23.92 -17.27
CA SER A 199 5.84 22.96 -16.92
C SER A 199 6.07 21.59 -17.54
N TYR A 200 5.74 20.54 -16.80
CA TYR A 200 5.84 19.14 -17.24
C TYR A 200 4.53 18.41 -16.96
N GLU A 201 4.11 17.59 -17.90
CA GLU A 201 2.95 16.72 -17.76
C GLU A 201 3.41 15.27 -17.61
N LEU A 202 2.79 14.53 -16.70
CA LEU A 202 3.23 13.20 -16.29
C LEU A 202 2.03 12.32 -15.87
N GLU A 203 2.11 11.02 -16.16
CA GLU A 203 1.10 10.02 -15.75
C GLU A 203 1.61 9.25 -14.52
N PHE A 204 0.96 9.40 -13.38
CA PHE A 204 1.38 8.81 -12.11
C PHE A 204 0.41 7.74 -11.63
N ASN A 205 0.89 6.50 -11.50
CA ASN A 205 0.09 5.39 -11.01
C ASN A 205 0.19 5.29 -9.49
N LEU A 206 -0.93 5.50 -8.79
CA LEU A 206 -0.96 5.51 -7.33
C LEU A 206 -1.08 4.12 -6.69
N THR A 207 -1.41 3.11 -7.47
CA THR A 207 -1.85 1.79 -6.96
C THR A 207 -0.97 0.63 -7.37
N GLN A 208 0.06 0.86 -8.19
CA GLN A 208 0.88 -0.20 -8.75
C GLN A 208 1.53 -1.08 -7.67
N GLU A 209 2.07 -0.48 -6.61
CA GLU A 209 2.70 -1.22 -5.51
C GLU A 209 1.68 -1.97 -4.66
N VAL A 210 0.51 -1.39 -4.40
CA VAL A 210 -0.60 -2.04 -3.71
C VAL A 210 -1.05 -3.29 -4.47
N LYS A 211 -1.22 -3.19 -5.79
CA LYS A 211 -1.59 -4.31 -6.66
C LYS A 211 -0.60 -5.46 -6.52
N ARG A 212 0.71 -5.18 -6.51
CA ARG A 212 1.75 -6.22 -6.32
C ARG A 212 1.61 -6.92 -4.96
N ASN A 213 1.30 -6.19 -3.89
CA ASN A 213 1.09 -6.80 -2.57
C ASN A 213 -0.21 -7.63 -2.52
N LEU A 214 -1.28 -7.15 -3.16
CA LEU A 214 -2.53 -7.89 -3.29
C LEU A 214 -2.36 -9.18 -4.10
N ASP A 215 -1.58 -9.15 -5.18
CA ASP A 215 -1.25 -10.33 -5.99
C ASP A 215 -0.51 -11.38 -5.14
N ILE A 216 0.40 -10.95 -4.26
CA ILE A 216 1.07 -11.84 -3.30
C ILE A 216 0.03 -12.48 -2.38
N ALA A 217 -0.86 -11.68 -1.76
CA ALA A 217 -1.90 -12.17 -0.87
C ALA A 217 -2.85 -13.17 -1.56
N ALA A 218 -3.27 -12.88 -2.79
CA ALA A 218 -4.14 -13.73 -3.60
C ALA A 218 -3.47 -15.05 -4.02
N SER A 219 -2.14 -15.08 -4.11
CA SER A 219 -1.36 -16.28 -4.47
C SER A 219 -1.14 -17.25 -3.30
N LEU A 220 -1.45 -16.83 -2.07
CA LEU A 220 -1.25 -17.66 -0.88
C LEU A 220 -2.17 -18.87 -0.89
N LYS A 221 -1.62 -20.03 -0.57
CA LYS A 221 -2.37 -21.28 -0.51
C LYS A 221 -2.95 -21.48 0.88
N MET A 222 -4.19 -20.98 1.08
CA MET A 222 -4.89 -21.14 2.36
C MET A 222 -5.27 -22.61 2.61
N PRO A 223 -5.10 -23.11 3.84
CA PRO A 223 -5.43 -24.48 4.19
C PRO A 223 -6.93 -24.70 4.30
N GLU A 224 -7.40 -25.87 3.86
CA GLU A 224 -8.75 -26.35 4.13
C GLU A 224 -8.70 -27.22 5.39
N LEU A 225 -9.17 -26.66 6.53
CA LEU A 225 -9.17 -27.34 7.81
C LEU A 225 -10.60 -27.57 8.32
N PRO A 226 -10.98 -28.80 8.71
CA PRO A 226 -12.32 -29.08 9.17
C PRO A 226 -12.63 -28.29 10.46
N GLY A 227 -13.84 -27.72 10.51
CA GLY A 227 -14.34 -26.95 11.65
C GLY A 227 -13.70 -25.57 11.85
N ASN A 228 -12.86 -25.07 10.93
CA ASN A 228 -12.33 -23.71 10.99
C ASN A 228 -12.71 -22.91 9.73
N ASN A 229 -13.49 -21.85 9.92
CA ASN A 229 -13.92 -20.96 8.84
C ASN A 229 -12.94 -19.80 8.58
N ILE A 230 -11.90 -19.61 9.40
CA ILE A 230 -11.03 -18.43 9.32
C ILE A 230 -10.28 -18.39 7.98
N TYR A 231 -9.67 -19.50 7.56
CA TYR A 231 -8.94 -19.56 6.28
C TYR A 231 -9.85 -19.35 5.06
N ALA A 232 -11.06 -19.93 5.08
CA ALA A 232 -12.05 -19.74 4.03
C ALA A 232 -12.55 -18.29 3.97
N ASN A 233 -12.85 -17.69 5.13
CA ASN A 233 -13.27 -16.30 5.25
C ASN A 233 -12.19 -15.34 4.75
N VAL A 234 -10.93 -15.59 5.10
CA VAL A 234 -9.78 -14.83 4.61
C VAL A 234 -9.67 -14.94 3.09
N GLN A 235 -9.73 -16.14 2.52
CA GLN A 235 -9.64 -16.34 1.07
C GLN A 235 -10.78 -15.63 0.33
N LEU A 236 -12.00 -15.71 0.86
CA LEU A 236 -13.15 -14.97 0.35
C LEU A 236 -12.93 -13.46 0.43
N ASN A 237 -12.37 -12.98 1.55
CA ASN A 237 -12.11 -11.57 1.75
C ASN A 237 -11.04 -11.05 0.77
N ILE A 238 -9.92 -11.75 0.61
CA ILE A 238 -8.88 -11.42 -0.39
C ILE A 238 -9.50 -11.38 -1.80
N SER A 239 -10.30 -12.38 -2.14
CA SER A 239 -10.97 -12.45 -3.45
C SER A 239 -11.94 -11.29 -3.67
N ARG A 240 -12.66 -10.87 -2.62
CA ARG A 240 -13.54 -9.70 -2.65
C ARG A 240 -12.74 -8.42 -2.82
N VAL A 241 -11.70 -8.21 -2.02
CA VAL A 241 -10.81 -7.04 -2.12
C VAL A 241 -10.20 -6.94 -3.52
N MET A 242 -9.77 -8.05 -4.13
CA MET A 242 -9.24 -8.05 -5.49
C MET A 242 -10.25 -7.58 -6.54
N LYS A 243 -11.53 -7.95 -6.40
CA LYS A 243 -12.62 -7.54 -7.30
C LYS A 243 -13.05 -6.09 -7.09
N GLU A 244 -13.01 -5.62 -5.85
CA GLU A 244 -13.46 -4.28 -5.47
C GLU A 244 -12.35 -3.23 -5.59
N SER A 245 -11.09 -3.66 -5.57
CA SER A 245 -9.94 -2.77 -5.74
C SER A 245 -9.95 -2.10 -7.10
N ARG A 246 -9.42 -0.88 -7.11
CA ARG A 246 -9.37 -0.01 -8.28
C ARG A 246 -7.93 0.43 -8.51
N GLU A 247 -7.56 0.59 -9.77
CA GLU A 247 -6.32 1.23 -10.16
C GLU A 247 -6.58 2.73 -10.31
N PHE A 248 -5.73 3.57 -9.72
CA PHE A 248 -5.78 5.02 -9.86
C PHE A 248 -4.57 5.49 -10.64
N LYS A 249 -4.81 6.17 -11.76
CA LYS A 249 -3.77 6.88 -12.51
C LYS A 249 -4.12 8.36 -12.61
N LEU A 250 -3.13 9.20 -12.40
CA LEU A 250 -3.29 10.64 -12.44
C LEU A 250 -2.51 11.22 -13.62
N GLY A 251 -3.19 12.00 -14.46
CA GLY A 251 -2.54 12.98 -15.32
C GLY A 251 -2.21 14.21 -14.47
N ILE A 252 -0.93 14.48 -14.24
CA ILE A 252 -0.46 15.56 -13.38
C ILE A 252 0.33 16.55 -14.22
N LYS A 253 0.17 17.83 -13.90
CA LYS A 253 1.01 18.90 -14.40
C LYS A 253 1.77 19.54 -13.25
N ILE A 254 3.08 19.59 -13.37
CA ILE A 254 3.98 20.23 -12.40
C ILE A 254 4.59 21.50 -13.02
N GLN A 255 4.75 22.54 -12.21
CA GLN A 255 5.36 23.81 -12.63
C GLN A 255 6.43 24.22 -11.61
N PHE A 256 7.64 24.50 -12.11
CA PHE A 256 8.78 25.01 -11.34
C PHE A 256 8.83 26.54 -11.33
#